data_AF-A0A374E476-F1
#
_entry.id   AF-A0A374E476-F1
#
_cell.length_a   1.000
_cell.length_b   1.000
_cell.length_c   1.000
_cell.angle_alpha   90.00
_cell.angle_beta   90.00
_cell.angle_gamma   90.00
#
_symmetry.space_group_name_H-M   'P 1'
#
loop_
_entity.id
_entity.type
_entity.pdbx_description
1 polymer ?
#
loop_
_entity_poly.entity_id
_entity_poly.type
_entity_poly.pdbx_seq_one_letter_code
_entity_poly.pdbx_strand_id
1 'polypeptide(L)'
;MTYFVYVTGLIEQENGETISATPSHPFYVDKLGWTLARSLRAGDVLVLSNGELVTVEWVQHEILESPIKVYNFEVEDFHTYFVGECGVLVHNECPSPNGRKGGTEHQQKTQEIKDDIKARNNSYPDKEMMFDTTGGYKNKRFADVVEYDGDEIVSIYQVGKVNKNGLPVSRESKAIEDIMNSSKYNGAPIYFIPYNSDSGPIIYMN
;
A
#
# COMPACT_ATOMS: atom_id res chain seq x y z
N MET A 1 -4.30 -18.01 -15.26
CA MET A 1 -5.39 -17.62 -16.18
C MET A 1 -5.09 -16.21 -16.67
N THR A 2 -4.98 -16.07 -17.97
CA THR A 2 -4.50 -14.89 -18.70
C THR A 2 -5.60 -13.87 -18.89
N TYR A 3 -5.30 -12.58 -18.73
CA TYR A 3 -6.05 -11.50 -19.37
C TYR A 3 -5.07 -10.40 -19.80
N PHE A 4 -4.85 -10.28 -21.11
CA PHE A 4 -4.25 -9.10 -21.72
C PHE A 4 -5.34 -8.48 -22.61
N VAL A 5 -5.68 -7.23 -22.31
CA VAL A 5 -6.49 -6.37 -23.18
C VAL A 5 -5.86 -4.99 -23.11
N TYR A 6 -5.45 -4.43 -24.24
CA TYR A 6 -5.11 -3.00 -24.28
C TYR A 6 -6.39 -2.21 -24.12
N VAL A 7 -6.41 -1.21 -23.24
CA VAL A 7 -7.33 -0.09 -23.38
C VAL A 7 -6.49 1.04 -23.93
N THR A 8 -6.66 1.32 -25.21
CA THR A 8 -6.10 2.50 -25.86
C THR A 8 -7.16 3.60 -25.70
N GLY A 9 -6.91 4.57 -24.83
CA GLY A 9 -7.68 5.79 -24.74
C GLY A 9 -6.86 6.96 -25.27
N LEU A 10 -7.34 7.64 -26.31
CA LEU A 10 -6.87 9.01 -26.61
C LEU A 10 -7.57 9.95 -25.63
N ILE A 11 -6.76 10.66 -24.86
CA ILE A 11 -7.18 11.65 -23.89
C ILE A 11 -6.68 12.99 -24.44
N GLU A 12 -7.58 13.88 -24.86
CA GLU A 12 -7.19 15.16 -25.43
C GLU A 12 -7.23 16.27 -24.38
N GLN A 13 -6.06 16.82 -24.04
CA GLN A 13 -5.90 18.27 -23.94
C GLN A 13 -4.70 18.70 -24.78
N GLU A 14 -4.95 19.59 -25.75
CA GLU A 14 -4.04 20.24 -26.73
C GLU A 14 -3.04 19.38 -27.55
N ASN A 15 -2.66 18.17 -27.11
CA ASN A 15 -1.56 17.39 -27.73
C ASN A 15 -1.95 15.96 -28.21
N GLY A 16 -3.15 15.46 -27.91
CA GLY A 16 -3.61 14.13 -28.37
C GLY A 16 -2.82 12.95 -27.78
N GLU A 17 -2.77 12.82 -26.46
CA GLU A 17 -2.01 11.76 -25.79
C GLU A 17 -2.76 10.42 -25.73
N THR A 18 -2.04 9.32 -25.98
CA THR A 18 -2.58 7.95 -25.88
C THR A 18 -2.03 7.22 -24.65
N ILE A 19 -2.91 6.72 -23.79
CA ILE A 19 -2.54 5.92 -22.61
C ILE A 19 -2.90 4.46 -22.85
N SER A 20 -1.93 3.56 -22.60
CA SER A 20 -2.10 2.11 -22.64
C SER A 20 -2.03 1.52 -21.23
N ALA A 21 -3.07 0.78 -20.83
CA ALA A 21 -3.14 0.17 -19.51
C ALA A 21 -3.70 -1.27 -19.55
N THR A 22 -3.45 -2.05 -18.49
CA THR A 22 -4.07 -3.36 -18.32
C THR A 22 -5.58 -3.21 -18.04
N PRO A 23 -6.42 -4.19 -18.38
CA PRO A 23 -7.87 -4.01 -18.29
C PRO A 23 -8.38 -3.84 -16.86
N SER A 24 -7.63 -4.30 -15.87
CA SER A 24 -7.91 -4.13 -14.45
C SER A 24 -7.32 -2.87 -13.83
N HIS A 25 -6.60 -2.04 -14.60
CA HIS A 25 -6.00 -0.82 -14.06
C HIS A 25 -7.08 0.24 -13.79
N PRO A 26 -7.25 0.76 -12.57
CA PRO A 26 -8.28 1.76 -12.29
C PRO A 26 -7.85 3.18 -12.69
N PHE A 27 -8.75 3.88 -13.38
CA PHE A 27 -8.69 5.31 -13.68
C PHE A 27 -9.71 6.06 -12.82
N TYR A 28 -9.41 7.30 -12.41
CA TYR A 28 -10.37 8.11 -11.68
C TYR A 28 -11.27 8.89 -12.65
N VAL A 29 -12.56 8.52 -12.69
CA VAL A 29 -13.58 9.19 -13.52
C VAL A 29 -14.36 10.17 -12.65
N ASP A 30 -14.48 11.43 -13.09
CA ASP A 30 -15.29 12.46 -12.43
C ASP A 30 -16.71 11.94 -12.19
N LYS A 31 -17.21 12.11 -10.96
CA LYS A 31 -18.52 11.65 -10.46
C LYS A 31 -18.76 10.14 -10.41
N LEU A 32 -17.96 9.31 -11.09
CA LEU A 32 -18.07 7.85 -11.05
C LEU A 32 -17.03 7.18 -10.13
N GLY A 33 -15.92 7.85 -9.85
CA GLY A 33 -14.82 7.34 -9.04
C GLY A 33 -13.94 6.34 -9.79
N TRP A 34 -13.32 5.42 -9.06
CA TRP A 34 -12.40 4.42 -9.62
C TRP A 34 -13.10 3.48 -10.59
N THR A 35 -12.73 3.59 -11.87
CA THR A 35 -13.29 2.84 -12.98
C THR A 35 -12.18 2.05 -13.66
N LEU A 36 -12.37 0.72 -13.80
CA LEU A 36 -11.39 -0.12 -14.47
C LEU A 36 -11.21 0.31 -15.92
N ALA A 37 -9.99 0.20 -16.46
CA ALA A 37 -9.70 0.59 -17.84
C ALA A 37 -10.66 -0.08 -18.84
N ARG A 38 -10.97 -1.38 -18.69
CA ARG A 38 -11.92 -2.11 -19.55
C ARG A 38 -13.37 -1.56 -19.51
N SER A 39 -13.68 -0.80 -18.47
CA SER A 39 -15.01 -0.22 -18.23
C SER A 39 -15.10 1.21 -18.74
N LEU A 40 -13.99 1.85 -19.11
CA LEU A 40 -13.99 3.19 -19.70
C LEU A 40 -14.75 3.22 -21.04
N ARG A 41 -15.39 4.34 -21.32
CA ARG A 41 -16.13 4.61 -22.55
C ARG A 41 -15.75 5.99 -23.08
N ALA A 42 -15.94 6.17 -24.38
CA ALA A 42 -15.98 7.50 -24.98
C ALA A 42 -17.00 8.38 -24.24
N GLY A 43 -16.59 9.59 -23.87
CA GLY A 43 -17.39 10.53 -23.08
C GLY A 43 -17.17 10.49 -21.57
N ASP A 44 -16.47 9.48 -21.03
CA ASP A 44 -16.03 9.51 -19.62
C ASP A 44 -15.08 10.68 -19.39
N VAL A 45 -15.14 11.29 -18.20
CA VAL A 45 -14.36 12.47 -17.85
C VAL A 45 -13.33 12.09 -16.78
N LEU A 46 -12.04 12.25 -17.06
CA LEU A 46 -10.94 11.91 -16.17
C LEU A 46 -10.37 13.15 -15.49
N VAL A 47 -9.68 12.94 -14.35
CA VAL A 47 -9.05 14.01 -13.58
C VAL A 47 -7.55 14.07 -13.87
N LEU A 48 -7.05 15.28 -14.16
CA LEU A 48 -5.65 15.57 -14.42
C LEU A 48 -4.90 16.06 -13.17
N SER A 49 -3.57 16.04 -13.24
CA SER A 49 -2.66 16.44 -12.15
C SER A 49 -2.76 17.90 -11.74
N ASN A 50 -3.16 18.78 -12.66
CA ASN A 50 -3.45 20.20 -12.40
C ASN A 50 -4.88 20.42 -11.84
N GLY A 51 -5.67 19.36 -11.65
CA GLY A 51 -7.06 19.42 -11.21
C GLY A 51 -8.07 19.69 -12.32
N GLU A 52 -7.63 19.82 -13.57
CA GLU A 52 -8.52 19.96 -14.72
C GLU A 52 -9.15 18.61 -15.12
N LEU A 53 -10.15 18.71 -15.99
CA LEU A 53 -10.92 17.58 -16.46
C LEU A 53 -10.66 17.35 -17.95
N VAL A 54 -10.63 16.07 -18.33
CA VAL A 54 -10.39 15.67 -19.72
C VAL A 54 -11.36 14.59 -20.16
N THR A 55 -11.88 14.69 -21.37
CA THR A 55 -12.84 13.72 -21.92
C THR A 55 -12.12 12.62 -22.68
N VAL A 56 -12.50 11.37 -22.41
CA VAL A 56 -12.06 10.20 -23.18
C VAL A 56 -12.73 10.24 -24.55
N GLU A 57 -11.96 10.30 -25.62
CA GLU A 57 -12.53 10.40 -26.98
C GLU A 57 -12.98 9.03 -27.50
N TRP A 58 -12.13 8.02 -27.34
CA TRP A 58 -12.43 6.65 -27.75
C TRP A 58 -11.70 5.65 -26.86
N VAL A 59 -12.18 4.41 -26.91
CA VAL A 59 -11.61 3.27 -26.19
C VAL A 59 -11.53 2.09 -27.14
N GLN A 60 -10.34 1.53 -27.35
CA GLN A 60 -10.16 0.30 -28.10
C GLN A 60 -9.66 -0.81 -27.20
N HIS A 61 -10.19 -2.01 -27.43
CA HIS A 61 -9.78 -3.24 -26.77
C HIS A 61 -9.02 -4.12 -27.77
N GLU A 62 -7.73 -4.38 -27.50
CA GLU A 62 -6.94 -5.32 -28.30
C GLU A 62 -6.56 -6.57 -27.51
N ILE A 63 -6.78 -7.74 -28.12
CA ILE A 63 -6.34 -9.03 -27.58
C ILE A 63 -5.01 -9.39 -28.24
N LEU A 64 -3.98 -9.61 -27.43
CA LEU A 64 -2.67 -10.02 -27.91
C LEU A 64 -2.57 -11.53 -28.13
N GLU A 65 -1.88 -11.93 -29.20
CA GLU A 65 -1.55 -13.33 -29.49
C GLU A 65 -0.42 -13.87 -28.58
N SER A 66 0.37 -12.99 -27.96
CA SER A 66 1.45 -13.38 -27.05
C SER A 66 1.59 -12.44 -25.84
N PRO A 67 2.08 -12.93 -24.68
CA PRO A 67 2.29 -12.09 -23.50
C PRO A 67 3.33 -10.98 -23.75
N ILE A 68 2.99 -9.73 -23.44
CA ILE A 68 3.94 -8.62 -23.44
C ILE A 68 4.43 -8.31 -22.02
N LYS A 69 5.64 -7.75 -21.93
CA LYS A 69 6.18 -7.26 -20.66
C LYS A 69 5.55 -5.91 -20.33
N VAL A 70 4.83 -5.85 -19.22
CA VAL A 70 4.31 -4.58 -18.66
C VAL A 70 5.17 -4.17 -17.46
N TYR A 71 5.31 -2.87 -17.26
CA TYR A 71 6.03 -2.30 -16.12
C TYR A 71 5.02 -1.65 -15.18
N ASN A 72 5.17 -1.91 -13.89
CA ASN A 72 4.42 -1.25 -12.83
C ASN A 72 5.40 -0.76 -11.76
N PHE A 73 5.13 0.38 -11.15
CA PHE A 73 5.89 0.90 -10.02
C PHE A 73 4.91 1.30 -8.91
N GLU A 74 5.28 1.01 -7.67
CA GLU A 74 4.44 1.32 -6.52
C GLU A 74 4.78 2.72 -6.01
N VAL A 75 3.76 3.58 -5.94
CA VAL A 75 3.85 4.86 -5.22
C VAL A 75 3.37 4.63 -3.79
N GLU A 76 4.22 4.99 -2.83
CA GLU A 76 3.91 4.83 -1.40
C GLU A 76 2.66 5.62 -0.98
N ASP A 77 2.04 5.14 0.10
CA ASP A 77 0.91 5.74 0.83
C ASP A 77 -0.45 5.76 0.10
N PHE A 78 -0.57 6.45 -1.03
CA PHE A 78 -1.87 6.67 -1.67
C PHE A 78 -2.21 5.61 -2.71
N HIS A 79 -1.21 4.86 -3.19
CA HIS A 79 -1.36 3.93 -4.30
C HIS A 79 -2.01 4.58 -5.52
N THR A 80 -1.84 5.89 -5.71
CA THR A 80 -2.33 6.66 -6.85
C THR A 80 -1.19 7.47 -7.45
N TYR A 81 -1.19 7.61 -8.77
CA TYR A 81 -0.18 8.38 -9.48
C TYR A 81 -0.74 8.95 -10.78
N PHE A 82 -0.01 9.89 -11.37
CA PHE A 82 -0.37 10.49 -12.64
C PHE A 82 0.43 9.84 -13.77
N VAL A 83 -0.23 9.49 -14.86
CA VAL A 83 0.38 8.86 -16.05
C VAL A 83 0.24 9.75 -17.28
N GLY A 84 1.22 9.65 -18.17
CA GLY A 84 1.26 10.44 -19.39
C GLY A 84 1.74 11.88 -19.19
N GLU A 85 1.97 12.58 -20.29
CA GLU A 85 2.31 13.99 -20.39
C GLU A 85 1.19 14.89 -19.84
N CYS A 86 -0.08 14.52 -20.07
CA CYS A 86 -1.24 15.23 -19.51
C CYS A 86 -1.40 14.96 -18.01
N GLY A 87 -0.80 13.89 -17.47
CA GLY A 87 -0.84 13.53 -16.06
C GLY A 87 -2.23 13.12 -15.59
N VAL A 88 -2.72 11.98 -16.08
CA VAL A 88 -4.04 11.40 -15.76
C VAL A 88 -4.00 10.60 -14.46
N LEU A 89 -4.97 10.80 -13.57
CA LEU A 89 -5.03 10.14 -12.26
C LEU A 89 -5.42 8.65 -12.37
N VAL A 90 -4.51 7.78 -11.95
CA VAL A 90 -4.70 6.32 -11.91
C VAL A 90 -4.36 5.74 -10.54
N HIS A 91 -4.81 4.50 -10.30
CA HIS A 91 -4.52 3.76 -9.07
C HIS A 91 -3.61 2.55 -9.35
N ASN A 92 -2.58 2.36 -8.54
CA ASN A 92 -1.84 1.12 -8.45
C ASN A 92 -2.61 0.12 -7.57
N GLU A 93 -3.61 -0.55 -8.13
CA GLU A 93 -4.27 -1.65 -7.44
C GLU A 93 -3.38 -2.89 -7.56
N CYS A 94 -2.32 -2.94 -6.75
CA CYS A 94 -1.50 -4.13 -6.64
C CYS A 94 -2.24 -5.13 -5.75
N PRO A 95 -2.72 -6.28 -6.27
CA PRO A 95 -3.26 -7.31 -5.40
C PRO A 95 -2.11 -7.80 -4.51
N SER A 96 -2.13 -7.45 -3.23
CA SER A 96 -1.31 -8.14 -2.23
C SER A 96 -1.94 -9.53 -2.05
N PRO A 97 -1.39 -10.62 -2.61
CA PRO A 97 -2.02 -11.94 -2.53
C PRO A 97 -2.21 -12.42 -1.09
N ASN A 98 -1.45 -11.84 -0.15
CA ASN A 98 -1.46 -12.16 1.27
C ASN A 98 -2.19 -11.13 2.15
N GLY A 99 -2.80 -10.09 1.55
CA GLY A 99 -3.50 -9.03 2.28
C GLY A 99 -2.65 -8.41 3.40
N ARG A 100 -3.24 -8.32 4.60
CA ARG A 100 -2.60 -7.81 5.83
C ARG A 100 -1.35 -8.59 6.25
N LYS A 101 -1.22 -9.88 5.89
CA LYS A 101 -0.10 -10.73 6.32
C LYS A 101 1.22 -10.41 5.62
N GLY A 102 1.23 -9.50 4.65
CA GLY A 102 2.45 -9.12 3.93
C GLY A 102 3.08 -10.24 3.09
N GLY A 103 4.22 -9.94 2.48
CA GLY A 103 5.02 -10.91 1.71
C GLY A 103 5.66 -11.99 2.59
N THR A 104 6.30 -12.98 1.97
CA THR A 104 6.96 -14.10 2.66
C THR A 104 7.99 -13.64 3.70
N GLU A 105 8.80 -12.63 3.37
CA GLU A 105 9.85 -12.09 4.25
C GLU A 105 9.26 -11.47 5.53
N HIS A 106 8.17 -10.71 5.40
CA HIS A 106 7.43 -10.17 6.54
C HIS A 106 6.90 -11.31 7.43
N GLN A 107 6.31 -12.35 6.83
CA GLN A 107 5.77 -13.49 7.59
C GLN A 107 6.85 -14.27 8.34
N GLN A 108 8.02 -14.45 7.72
CA GLN A 108 9.18 -15.09 8.36
C GLN A 108 9.64 -14.30 9.58
N LYS A 109 9.83 -12.99 9.45
CA LYS A 109 10.22 -12.12 10.58
C LYS A 109 9.19 -12.12 11.70
N THR A 110 7.90 -12.04 11.36
CA THR A 110 6.81 -12.14 12.34
C THR A 110 6.82 -13.49 13.08
N GLN A 111 7.17 -14.59 12.39
CA GLN A 111 7.27 -15.90 13.02
C GLN A 111 8.50 -16.02 13.93
N GLU A 112 9.66 -15.51 13.51
CA GLU A 112 10.87 -15.47 14.33
C GLU A 112 10.63 -14.73 15.66
N ILE A 113 9.93 -13.59 15.61
CA ILE A 113 9.55 -12.83 16.82
C ILE A 113 8.65 -13.66 17.73
N LYS A 114 7.64 -14.33 17.17
CA LYS A 114 6.71 -15.18 17.94
C LYS A 114 7.43 -16.36 18.60
N ASP A 115 8.39 -16.95 17.91
CA ASP A 115 9.19 -18.06 18.43
C ASP A 115 10.12 -17.58 19.56
N ASP A 116 10.72 -16.39 19.42
CA ASP A 116 11.52 -15.76 20.47
C ASP A 116 10.68 -15.43 21.73
N ILE A 117 9.50 -14.83 21.56
CA ILE A 117 8.57 -14.55 22.67
C ILE A 117 8.25 -15.83 23.45
N LYS A 118 7.95 -16.92 22.74
CA LYS A 118 7.69 -18.24 23.35
C LYS A 118 8.91 -18.79 24.07
N ALA A 119 10.11 -18.65 23.48
CA ALA A 119 11.35 -19.10 24.11
C ALA A 119 11.64 -18.36 25.43
N ARG A 120 11.15 -17.13 25.56
CA ARG A 120 11.22 -16.32 26.79
C ARG A 120 10.07 -16.59 27.77
N ASN A 121 9.19 -17.56 27.49
CA ASN A 121 7.97 -17.87 28.24
C ASN A 121 6.95 -16.73 28.34
N ASN A 122 7.04 -15.75 27.45
CA ASN A 122 6.06 -14.68 27.34
C ASN A 122 4.96 -15.07 26.35
N SER A 123 3.87 -14.31 26.35
CA SER A 123 2.71 -14.59 25.53
C SER A 123 2.48 -13.52 24.47
N TYR A 124 1.72 -13.86 23.44
CA TYR A 124 1.28 -12.93 22.41
C TYR A 124 -0.13 -13.34 21.96
N PRO A 125 -0.97 -12.40 21.49
CA PRO A 125 -2.33 -12.72 21.07
C PRO A 125 -2.34 -13.43 19.70
N ASP A 126 -3.28 -14.35 19.51
CA ASP A 126 -3.48 -15.04 18.22
C ASP A 126 -3.90 -14.09 17.07
N LYS A 127 -4.41 -12.91 17.42
CA LYS A 127 -4.83 -11.87 16.47
C LYS A 127 -4.02 -10.59 16.68
N GLU A 128 -3.72 -9.91 15.58
CA GLU A 128 -3.12 -8.56 15.58
C GLU A 128 -3.91 -7.61 16.49
N MET A 129 -3.19 -6.87 17.33
CA MET A 129 -3.80 -5.91 18.25
C MET A 129 -4.15 -4.62 17.51
N MET A 130 -5.41 -4.20 17.60
CA MET A 130 -5.88 -2.95 17.01
C MET A 130 -5.73 -1.77 17.98
N PHE A 131 -5.06 -0.73 17.52
CA PHE A 131 -4.97 0.58 18.14
C PHE A 131 -5.96 1.54 17.48
N ASP A 132 -6.81 2.17 18.29
CA ASP A 132 -7.63 3.30 17.83
C ASP A 132 -6.72 4.52 17.72
N THR A 133 -6.63 5.05 16.52
CA THR A 133 -5.68 6.11 16.15
C THR A 133 -6.43 7.26 15.49
N THR A 134 -7.70 7.43 15.87
CA THR A 134 -8.55 8.52 15.41
C THR A 134 -7.88 9.86 15.69
N GLY A 135 -7.68 10.67 14.63
CA GLY A 135 -6.92 11.93 14.69
C GLY A 135 -5.47 11.82 14.20
N GLY A 136 -4.96 10.61 13.99
CA GLY A 136 -3.69 10.34 13.32
C GLY A 136 -3.81 10.26 11.80
N TYR A 137 -2.75 9.76 11.14
CA TYR A 137 -2.72 9.58 9.69
C TYR A 137 -3.73 8.54 9.19
N LYS A 138 -3.97 7.47 9.98
CA LYS A 138 -5.12 6.58 9.81
C LYS A 138 -5.89 6.51 11.11
N ASN A 139 -7.21 6.31 11.00
CA ASN A 139 -8.06 6.18 12.19
C ASN A 139 -7.89 4.84 12.95
N LYS A 140 -7.21 3.86 12.34
CA LYS A 140 -6.94 2.55 12.94
C LYS A 140 -5.58 2.04 12.50
N ARG A 141 -4.82 1.50 13.45
CA ARG A 141 -3.56 0.77 13.21
C ARG A 141 -3.62 -0.59 13.86
N PHE A 142 -2.84 -1.52 13.32
CA PHE A 142 -2.71 -2.87 13.83
C PHE A 142 -1.22 -3.12 14.08
N ALA A 143 -0.89 -3.70 15.23
CA ALA A 143 0.45 -4.17 15.50
C ALA A 143 0.61 -5.61 15.03
N ASP A 144 1.76 -5.89 14.39
CA ASP A 144 2.06 -7.21 13.82
C ASP A 144 2.22 -8.25 14.93
N VAL A 145 2.97 -7.89 15.99
CA VAL A 145 3.07 -8.69 17.21
C VAL A 145 3.06 -7.78 18.42
N VAL A 146 2.32 -8.19 19.45
CA VAL A 146 2.36 -7.55 20.77
C VAL A 146 2.73 -8.62 21.77
N GLU A 147 3.74 -8.34 22.57
CA GLU A 147 4.23 -9.22 23.60
C GLU A 147 3.65 -8.83 24.95
N TYR A 148 3.23 -9.85 25.69
CA TYR A 148 2.68 -9.75 27.03
C TYR A 148 3.53 -10.54 28.02
N ASP A 149 3.86 -9.90 29.14
CA ASP A 149 4.27 -10.56 30.38
C ASP A 149 3.08 -10.50 31.35
N GLY A 150 2.42 -11.63 31.58
CA GLY A 150 1.10 -11.65 32.21
C GLY A 150 0.06 -10.86 31.40
N ASP A 151 -0.50 -9.81 32.01
CA ASP A 151 -1.49 -8.92 31.40
C ASP A 151 -0.89 -7.60 30.88
N GLU A 152 0.43 -7.39 31.06
CA GLU A 152 1.10 -6.15 30.69
C GLU A 152 1.75 -6.26 29.30
N ILE A 153 1.50 -5.27 28.45
CA ILE A 153 2.21 -5.14 27.18
C ILE A 153 3.64 -4.69 27.48
N VAL A 154 4.62 -5.55 27.19
CA VAL A 154 6.04 -5.27 27.44
C VAL A 154 6.80 -4.86 26.18
N SER A 155 6.34 -5.29 25.01
CA SER A 155 6.93 -4.93 23.72
C SER A 155 5.87 -4.91 22.62
N ILE A 156 6.01 -4.00 21.67
CA ILE A 156 5.23 -3.98 20.42
C ILE A 156 6.20 -4.14 19.27
N TYR A 157 5.89 -4.99 18.30
CA TYR A 157 6.72 -5.21 17.12
C TYR A 157 5.97 -4.81 15.85
N GLN A 158 6.69 -4.10 14.97
CA GLN A 158 6.26 -3.68 13.64
C GLN A 158 7.29 -4.19 12.62
N VAL A 159 6.86 -4.91 11.59
CA VAL A 159 7.73 -5.55 10.61
C VAL A 159 7.54 -4.85 9.26
N GLY A 160 8.52 -4.08 8.82
CA GLY A 160 8.37 -3.20 7.65
C GLY A 160 9.62 -3.05 6.79
N LYS A 161 9.52 -2.19 5.78
CA LYS A 161 10.66 -1.82 4.92
C LYS A 161 11.39 -0.61 5.45
N VAL A 162 12.70 -0.59 5.23
CA VAL A 162 13.54 0.61 5.33
C VAL A 162 13.95 1.12 3.96
N ASN A 163 14.21 2.41 3.88
CA ASN A 163 14.81 3.05 2.72
C ASN A 163 16.34 2.80 2.67
N LYS A 164 17.01 3.34 1.64
CA LYS A 164 18.47 3.19 1.45
C LYS A 164 19.32 3.73 2.61
N ASN A 165 18.75 4.61 3.44
CA ASN A 165 19.43 5.17 4.62
C ASN A 165 19.18 4.35 5.89
N GLY A 166 18.48 3.21 5.79
CA GLY A 166 18.15 2.36 6.93
C GLY A 166 17.03 2.92 7.82
N LEU A 167 16.29 3.93 7.37
CA LEU A 167 15.14 4.47 8.10
C LEU A 167 13.83 3.83 7.62
N PRO A 168 12.83 3.61 8.49
CA PRO A 168 11.55 3.08 8.07
C PRO A 168 10.92 3.99 7.00
N VAL A 169 10.28 3.38 6.01
CA VAL A 169 9.60 4.16 4.98
C VAL A 169 8.46 5.00 5.57
N SER A 170 7.99 6.03 4.84
CA SER A 170 7.01 7.02 5.32
C SER A 170 5.78 6.36 5.96
N ARG A 171 5.24 5.35 5.27
CA ARG A 171 4.08 4.58 5.71
C ARG A 171 4.26 3.93 7.08
N GLU A 172 5.45 3.34 7.31
CA GLU A 172 5.78 2.61 8.54
C GLU A 172 6.04 3.59 9.69
N SER A 173 6.80 4.67 9.41
CA SER A 173 7.05 5.73 10.40
C SER A 173 5.74 6.34 10.91
N LYS A 174 4.80 6.66 10.00
CA LYS A 174 3.46 7.16 10.36
C LYS A 174 2.64 6.13 11.14
N ALA A 175 2.81 4.84 10.88
CA ALA A 175 2.09 3.79 11.61
C ALA A 175 2.58 3.70 13.07
N ILE A 176 3.88 3.82 13.29
CA ILE A 176 4.50 3.83 14.61
C ILE A 176 4.04 5.06 15.38
N GLU A 177 4.10 6.24 14.76
CA GLU A 177 3.62 7.50 15.37
C GLU A 177 2.14 7.44 15.74
N ASP A 178 1.29 6.95 14.83
CA ASP A 178 -0.14 6.75 15.10
C ASP A 178 -0.35 5.84 16.33
N ILE A 179 0.39 4.72 16.43
CA ILE A 179 0.29 3.81 17.58
C ILE A 179 0.75 4.48 18.86
N MET A 180 1.89 5.18 18.86
CA MET A 180 2.40 5.88 20.05
C MET A 180 1.43 6.96 20.55
N ASN A 181 0.68 7.59 19.65
CA ASN A 181 -0.33 8.58 20.00
C ASN A 181 -1.71 7.97 20.37
N SER A 182 -1.86 6.64 20.28
CA SER A 182 -3.11 5.96 20.64
C SER A 182 -3.35 6.00 22.15
N SER A 183 -4.59 6.22 22.57
CA SER A 183 -4.98 6.11 23.99
C SER A 183 -4.80 4.71 24.58
N LYS A 184 -4.63 3.68 23.74
CA LYS A 184 -4.34 2.30 24.16
C LYS A 184 -2.85 2.00 24.31
N TYR A 185 -1.98 2.90 23.87
CA TYR A 185 -0.54 2.72 24.01
C TYR A 185 -0.12 2.97 25.45
N ASN A 186 0.58 2.00 26.04
CA ASN A 186 1.00 2.02 27.44
C ASN A 186 2.44 2.52 27.64
N GLY A 187 3.13 2.97 26.59
CA GLY A 187 4.54 3.38 26.66
C GLY A 187 5.55 2.24 26.46
N ALA A 188 5.11 1.00 26.18
CA ALA A 188 6.01 -0.09 25.88
C ALA A 188 6.90 0.22 24.66
N PRO A 189 8.16 -0.24 24.63
CA PRO A 189 9.02 -0.06 23.47
C PRO A 189 8.39 -0.65 22.21
N ILE A 190 8.44 0.12 21.12
CA ILE A 190 8.08 -0.36 19.78
C ILE A 190 9.34 -0.71 19.02
N TYR A 191 9.50 -1.99 18.71
CA TYR A 191 10.59 -2.53 17.90
C TYR A 191 10.16 -2.59 16.44
N PHE A 192 10.76 -1.75 15.61
CA PHE A 192 10.61 -1.85 14.17
C PHE A 192 11.66 -2.79 13.60
N ILE A 193 11.22 -3.89 12.99
CA ILE A 193 12.03 -4.97 12.46
C ILE A 193 12.07 -4.86 10.92
N PRO A 194 13.18 -4.42 10.34
CA PRO A 194 13.32 -4.37 8.89
C PRO A 194 13.41 -5.78 8.31
N TYR A 195 12.68 -6.06 7.23
CA TYR A 195 12.79 -7.34 6.50
C TYR A 195 13.56 -7.23 5.18
N ASN A 196 13.78 -6.02 4.67
CA ASN A 196 14.51 -5.75 3.42
C ASN A 196 15.93 -5.22 3.66
N SER A 197 16.46 -5.39 4.87
CA SER A 197 17.81 -4.96 5.27
C SER A 197 18.31 -5.83 6.42
N ASP A 198 19.64 -6.01 6.49
CA ASP A 198 20.32 -6.68 7.60
C ASP A 198 20.53 -5.77 8.83
N SER A 199 20.01 -4.54 8.78
CA SER A 199 20.02 -3.65 9.94
C SER A 199 19.26 -4.27 11.11
N GLY A 200 19.78 -4.08 12.33
CA GLY A 200 19.08 -4.47 13.55
C GLY A 200 17.76 -3.72 13.77
N PRO A 201 17.01 -4.07 14.83
CA PRO A 201 15.76 -3.40 15.15
C PRO A 201 15.96 -1.92 15.45
N ILE A 202 15.03 -1.10 14.99
CA ILE A 202 14.94 0.32 15.34
C ILE A 202 13.95 0.43 16.50
N ILE A 203 14.40 1.00 17.62
CA ILE A 203 13.63 1.00 18.86
C ILE A 203 13.07 2.40 19.09
N TYR A 204 11.74 2.47 19.24
CA TYR A 204 11.01 3.68 19.61
C TYR A 204 10.58 3.56 21.07
N MET A 205 10.90 4.57 21.86
CA MET A 205 10.56 4.68 23.28
C MET A 205 9.82 6.00 23.49
N ASN A 206 8.93 6.03 24.47
CA ASN A 206 8.20 7.22 24.90
C ASN A 206 8.98 8.02 25.93
#